data_AF-A0A2R4JKC9-F1
#
_entry.id   AF-A0A2R4JKC9-F1
#
_cell.length_a   1.000
_cell.length_b   1.000
_cell.length_c   1.000
_cell.angle_alpha   90.00
_cell.angle_beta   90.00
_cell.angle_gamma   90.00
#
_symmetry.space_group_name_H-M   'P 1'
#
loop_
_entity.id
_entity.type
_entity.pdbx_description
1 polymer ?
#
loop_
_entity_poly.entity_id
_entity_poly.type
_entity_poly.pdbx_seq_one_letter_code
_entity_poly.pdbx_strand_id
1 'polypeptide(L)'
;MTDRTTIEVLRDNPEGHGLNNTYYATAMFLTGMDVGGSGGILRGFTEWLVVRRGECSSFYWHKLVLLDFFPDLDLGGWKDPDHLTPQQHERVVRHLFSLVLEFLDVRDDPWELGRMYARHRTMYAHVLE
;
A
#
# COMPACT_ATOMS: atom_id res chain seq x y z
N MET A 1 -7.13 -0.88 20.64
CA MET A 1 -6.20 -0.17 19.74
C MET A 1 -6.84 -0.18 18.37
N THR A 2 -6.97 0.96 17.70
CA THR A 2 -7.52 1.01 16.33
C THR A 2 -6.43 0.66 15.33
N ASP A 3 -6.81 0.23 14.13
CA ASP A 3 -5.85 -0.07 13.06
C ASP A 3 -4.95 1.14 12.77
N ARG A 4 -5.54 2.35 12.73
CA ARG A 4 -4.79 3.62 12.58
C ARG A 4 -3.72 3.78 13.64
N THR A 5 -4.07 3.64 14.93
CA THR A 5 -3.09 3.75 16.02
C THR A 5 -1.99 2.69 15.90
N THR A 6 -2.32 1.47 15.48
CA THR A 6 -1.32 0.42 15.26
C THR A 6 -0.34 0.81 14.16
N ILE A 7 -0.83 1.34 13.03
CA ILE A 7 0.03 1.79 11.92
C ILE A 7 0.87 3.01 12.31
N GLU A 8 0.33 3.97 13.07
CA GLU A 8 1.06 5.13 13.57
C GLU A 8 2.23 4.71 14.48
N VAL A 9 2.00 3.78 15.42
CA VAL A 9 3.04 3.25 16.30
C VAL A 9 4.16 2.56 15.50
N LEU A 10 3.80 1.78 14.49
CA LEU A 10 4.77 1.12 13.61
C LEU A 10 5.60 2.11 12.78
N ARG A 11 4.95 3.15 12.26
CA ARG A 11 5.61 4.23 11.51
C ARG A 11 6.61 4.99 12.40
N ASP A 12 6.22 5.26 13.65
CA ASP A 12 6.99 6.12 14.56
C ASP A 12 8.14 5.36 15.25
N ASN A 13 8.06 4.03 15.35
CA ASN A 13 9.10 3.20 15.96
C ASN A 13 9.35 1.86 15.21
N PRO A 14 9.72 1.86 13.92
CA PRO A 14 9.85 0.64 13.13
C PRO A 14 10.88 -0.34 13.70
N GLU A 15 12.01 0.16 14.22
CA GLU A 15 13.08 -0.66 14.81
C GLU A 15 12.61 -1.43 16.05
N GLY A 16 11.75 -0.83 16.88
CA GLY A 16 11.14 -1.49 18.03
C GLY A 16 10.24 -2.68 17.66
N HIS A 17 9.90 -2.81 16.37
CA HIS A 17 9.12 -3.91 15.82
C HIS A 17 9.95 -4.84 14.90
N GLY A 18 11.28 -4.71 14.91
CA GLY A 18 12.19 -5.55 14.13
C GLY A 18 12.30 -5.17 12.66
N LEU A 19 11.79 -3.98 12.26
CA LEU A 19 11.93 -3.47 10.91
C LEU A 19 13.25 -2.70 10.76
N ASN A 20 13.95 -2.94 9.66
CA ASN A 20 15.21 -2.30 9.33
C ASN A 20 15.05 -1.16 8.29
N ASN A 21 13.85 -0.60 8.17
CA ASN A 21 13.49 0.43 7.18
C ASN A 21 13.70 0.03 5.70
N THR A 22 13.87 -1.25 5.38
CA THR A 22 13.82 -1.70 3.99
C THR A 22 12.37 -1.87 3.54
N TYR A 23 12.12 -1.45 2.30
CA TYR A 23 10.76 -1.40 1.76
C TYR A 23 10.08 -2.77 1.73
N TYR A 24 10.76 -3.77 1.14
CA TYR A 24 10.16 -5.08 0.96
C TYR A 24 9.88 -5.77 2.30
N ALA A 25 10.81 -5.72 3.26
CA ALA A 25 10.60 -6.28 4.59
C ALA A 25 9.41 -5.61 5.30
N THR A 26 9.30 -4.28 5.21
CA THR A 26 8.17 -3.54 5.77
C THR A 26 6.84 -3.93 5.11
N ALA A 27 6.81 -4.05 3.78
CA ALA A 27 5.61 -4.45 3.05
C ALA A 27 5.17 -5.88 3.41
N MET A 28 6.12 -6.82 3.54
CA MET A 28 5.83 -8.20 3.96
C MET A 28 5.38 -8.27 5.41
N PHE A 29 5.93 -7.43 6.29
CA PHE A 29 5.48 -7.32 7.67
C PHE A 29 4.02 -6.87 7.77
N LEU A 30 3.66 -5.80 7.05
CA LEU A 30 2.26 -5.33 6.98
C LEU A 30 1.33 -6.40 6.38
N THR A 31 1.81 -7.16 5.38
CA THR A 31 1.06 -8.31 4.84
C THR A 31 0.81 -9.37 5.92
N GLY A 32 1.84 -9.73 6.69
CA GLY A 32 1.73 -10.71 7.77
C GLY A 32 0.78 -10.25 8.87
N MET A 33 0.83 -8.97 9.23
CA MET A 33 -0.12 -8.37 10.17
C MET A 33 -1.56 -8.43 9.67
N ASP A 34 -1.80 -8.05 8.42
CA ASP A 34 -3.13 -8.09 7.83
C ASP A 34 -3.69 -9.51 7.82
N VAL A 35 -2.89 -10.49 7.40
CA VAL A 35 -3.25 -11.92 7.46
C VAL A 35 -3.56 -12.36 8.89
N GLY A 36 -2.72 -12.01 9.87
CA GLY A 36 -2.97 -12.31 11.28
C GLY A 36 -4.26 -11.68 11.83
N GLY A 37 -4.65 -10.53 11.27
CA GLY A 37 -5.91 -9.84 11.54
C GLY A 37 -7.11 -10.27 10.68
N SER A 38 -7.05 -11.44 10.03
CA SER A 38 -8.11 -11.93 9.11
C SER A 38 -8.37 -11.04 7.89
N GLY A 39 -7.34 -10.35 7.42
CA GLY A 39 -7.36 -9.52 6.22
C GLY A 39 -8.25 -8.30 6.35
N GLY A 40 -8.25 -7.64 7.51
CA GLY A 40 -9.10 -6.49 7.79
C GLY A 40 -8.44 -5.13 7.55
N ILE A 41 -7.12 -5.03 7.80
CA ILE A 41 -6.38 -3.77 7.76
C ILE A 41 -6.22 -3.28 6.32
N LEU A 42 -5.86 -4.19 5.40
CA LEU A 42 -5.57 -3.87 4.00
C LEU A 42 -6.68 -4.30 3.04
N ARG A 43 -7.87 -4.64 3.54
CA ARG A 43 -9.02 -5.03 2.72
C ARG A 43 -9.47 -3.90 1.82
N GLY A 44 -9.28 -4.02 0.51
CA GLY A 44 -9.61 -2.96 -0.45
C GLY A 44 -8.44 -2.02 -0.76
N PHE A 45 -7.27 -2.23 -0.16
CA PHE A 45 -6.13 -1.34 -0.34
C PHE A 45 -5.57 -1.37 -1.77
N THR A 46 -5.56 -2.55 -2.40
CA THR A 46 -5.12 -2.69 -3.81
C THR A 46 -6.04 -1.90 -4.74
N GLU A 47 -7.35 -2.06 -4.56
CA GLU A 47 -8.38 -1.37 -5.34
C GLU A 47 -8.30 0.14 -5.15
N TRP A 48 -8.08 0.59 -3.91
CA TRP A 48 -7.87 1.99 -3.60
C TRP A 48 -6.63 2.57 -4.30
N LEU A 49 -5.50 1.85 -4.30
CA LEU A 49 -4.28 2.27 -5.02
C LEU A 49 -4.51 2.36 -6.53
N VAL A 50 -5.25 1.41 -7.12
CA VAL A 50 -5.63 1.47 -8.55
C VAL A 50 -6.47 2.71 -8.84
N VAL A 51 -7.49 2.97 -8.03
CA VAL A 51 -8.36 4.15 -8.18
C VAL A 51 -7.57 5.46 -8.03
N ARG A 52 -6.68 5.52 -7.05
CA ARG A 52 -5.81 6.67 -6.79
C ARG A 52 -4.89 6.96 -7.98
N ARG A 53 -4.26 5.94 -8.53
CA ARG A 53 -3.38 6.06 -9.71
C ARG A 53 -4.16 6.36 -11.00
N GLY A 54 -5.45 6.06 -11.03
CA GLY A 54 -6.30 6.26 -12.21
C GLY A 54 -5.96 5.35 -13.38
N GLU A 55 -5.21 4.27 -13.12
CA GLU A 55 -4.72 3.33 -14.13
C GLU A 55 -5.00 1.90 -13.67
N CYS A 56 -5.68 1.11 -14.51
CA CYS A 56 -5.91 -0.30 -14.26
C CYS A 56 -4.58 -1.06 -14.17
N SER A 57 -4.46 -1.96 -13.19
CA SER A 57 -3.25 -2.76 -13.00
C SER A 57 -3.57 -4.15 -12.43
N SER A 58 -2.79 -5.14 -12.82
CA SER A 58 -2.84 -6.49 -12.24
C SER A 58 -1.78 -6.70 -11.15
N PHE A 59 -1.00 -5.65 -10.83
CA PHE A 59 0.04 -5.74 -9.82
C PHE A 59 -0.54 -5.79 -8.39
N TYR A 60 0.15 -6.55 -7.53
CA TYR A 60 -0.12 -6.52 -6.09
C TYR A 60 0.21 -5.15 -5.48
N TRP A 61 -0.46 -4.81 -4.38
CA TRP A 61 -0.38 -3.48 -3.75
C TRP A 61 1.05 -2.98 -3.48
N HIS A 62 1.98 -3.84 -3.09
CA HIS A 62 3.35 -3.42 -2.81
C HIS A 62 4.09 -2.96 -4.08
N LYS A 63 3.72 -3.47 -5.27
CA LYS A 63 4.22 -2.89 -6.52
C LYS A 63 3.51 -1.58 -6.88
N LEU A 64 2.23 -1.46 -6.56
CA LEU A 64 1.47 -0.24 -6.80
C LEU A 64 1.97 0.94 -5.96
N VAL A 65 2.36 0.70 -4.70
CA VAL A 65 3.00 1.73 -3.84
C VAL A 65 4.29 2.24 -4.47
N LEU A 66 5.07 1.36 -5.10
CA LEU A 66 6.30 1.74 -5.80
C LEU A 66 6.02 2.57 -7.05
N LEU A 67 5.02 2.19 -7.85
CA LEU A 67 4.60 2.97 -9.01
C LEU A 67 3.96 4.30 -8.61
N ASP A 68 3.32 4.39 -7.44
CA ASP A 68 2.80 5.64 -6.89
C ASP A 68 3.95 6.60 -6.51
N PHE A 69 5.07 6.05 -5.99
CA PHE A 69 6.24 6.85 -5.61
C PHE A 69 7.23 7.12 -6.76
N PHE A 70 7.38 6.17 -7.68
CA PHE A 70 8.23 6.22 -8.86
C PHE A 70 7.39 5.89 -10.12
N PRO A 71 6.70 6.88 -10.70
CA PRO A 71 5.78 6.64 -11.83
C PRO A 71 6.44 6.01 -13.06
N ASP A 72 7.70 6.35 -13.32
CA ASP A 72 8.45 5.90 -14.50
C ASP A 72 9.28 4.61 -14.25
N LEU A 73 8.99 3.91 -13.16
CA LEU A 73 9.77 2.77 -12.71
C LEU A 73 9.48 1.51 -13.54
N ASP A 74 10.52 0.93 -14.11
CA ASP A 74 10.45 -0.42 -14.69
C ASP A 74 10.44 -1.48 -13.59
N LEU A 75 9.30 -2.17 -13.45
CA LEU A 75 9.07 -3.21 -12.46
C LEU A 75 9.62 -4.59 -12.85
N GLY A 76 10.26 -4.74 -14.02
CA GLY A 76 10.83 -6.00 -14.51
C GLY A 76 11.91 -6.59 -13.59
N GLY A 77 12.65 -5.75 -12.84
CA GLY A 77 13.75 -6.17 -11.96
C GLY A 77 13.46 -6.13 -10.45
N TRP A 78 12.32 -5.61 -10.02
CA TRP A 78 12.14 -5.09 -8.65
C TRP A 78 12.06 -6.08 -7.48
N LYS A 79 12.16 -7.39 -7.75
CA LYS A 79 12.33 -8.37 -6.66
C LYS A 79 13.73 -8.33 -6.06
N ASP A 80 14.67 -7.64 -6.71
CA ASP A 80 16.02 -7.48 -6.22
C ASP A 80 16.10 -6.36 -5.15
N PRO A 81 16.47 -6.68 -3.89
CA PRO A 81 16.69 -5.67 -2.84
C PRO A 81 17.77 -4.65 -3.19
N ASP A 82 18.63 -4.89 -4.19
CA ASP A 82 19.70 -3.97 -4.60
C ASP A 82 19.22 -2.80 -5.50
N HIS A 83 17.94 -2.77 -5.90
CA HIS A 83 17.42 -1.69 -6.77
C HIS A 83 17.14 -0.37 -6.05
N LEU A 84 17.09 -0.35 -4.71
CA LEU A 84 16.90 0.87 -3.95
C LEU A 84 18.14 1.21 -3.14
N THR A 85 18.56 2.47 -3.25
CA THR A 85 19.50 3.05 -2.29
C THR A 85 18.88 3.08 -0.88
N PRO A 86 19.67 3.08 0.20
CA PRO A 86 19.17 3.20 1.56
C PRO A 86 18.22 4.40 1.77
N GLN A 87 18.53 5.54 1.14
CA GLN A 87 17.70 6.74 1.20
C GLN A 87 16.37 6.58 0.46
N GLN A 88 16.35 5.83 -0.66
CA GLN A 88 15.09 5.52 -1.34
C GLN A 88 14.24 4.57 -0.51
N HIS A 89 14.83 3.54 0.11
CA HIS A 89 14.11 2.65 1.02
C HIS A 89 13.38 3.42 2.11
N GLU A 90 14.08 4.30 2.81
CA GLU A 90 13.49 5.11 3.89
C GLU A 90 12.33 5.98 3.39
N ARG A 91 12.50 6.64 2.24
CA ARG A 91 11.46 7.50 1.65
C ARG A 91 10.23 6.71 1.22
N VAL A 92 10.42 5.55 0.59
CA VAL A 92 9.32 4.69 0.15
C VAL A 92 8.61 4.07 1.35
N VAL A 93 9.32 3.69 2.42
CA VAL A 93 8.71 3.21 3.67
C VAL A 93 7.84 4.29 4.30
N ARG A 94 8.32 5.54 4.37
CA ARG A 94 7.51 6.67 4.84
C ARG A 94 6.27 6.88 3.98
N HIS A 95 6.43 6.78 2.66
CA HIS A 95 5.32 6.88 1.70
C HIS A 95 4.30 5.76 1.88
N LEU A 96 4.75 4.53 2.05
CA LEU A 96 3.91 3.37 2.34
C LEU A 96 3.03 3.62 3.57
N PHE A 97 3.62 4.07 4.69
CA PHE A 97 2.85 4.38 5.88
C PHE A 97 1.85 5.53 5.65
N SER A 98 2.21 6.56 4.89
CA SER A 98 1.26 7.63 4.50
C SER A 98 0.06 7.06 3.74
N LEU A 99 0.31 6.25 2.71
CA LEU A 99 -0.74 5.64 1.89
C LEU A 99 -1.66 4.73 2.70
N VAL A 100 -1.11 3.93 3.61
CA VAL A 100 -1.93 3.08 4.49
C VAL A 100 -2.80 3.94 5.39
N LEU A 101 -2.27 5.01 6.00
CA LEU A 101 -3.06 5.89 6.86
C LEU A 101 -4.15 6.65 6.08
N GLU A 102 -3.84 7.18 4.91
CA GLU A 102 -4.82 7.79 3.99
C GLU A 102 -5.92 6.79 3.60
N PHE A 103 -5.54 5.54 3.31
CA PHE A 103 -6.49 4.49 2.99
C PHE A 103 -7.41 4.16 4.17
N LEU A 104 -6.88 4.11 5.40
CA LEU A 104 -7.70 3.85 6.58
C LEU A 104 -8.79 4.92 6.77
N ASP A 105 -8.50 6.18 6.44
CA ASP A 105 -9.52 7.24 6.46
C ASP A 105 -10.65 6.99 5.45
N VAL A 106 -10.30 6.52 4.23
CA VAL A 106 -11.29 6.13 3.22
C VAL A 106 -12.09 4.89 3.65
N ARG A 107 -11.41 3.90 4.23
CA ARG A 107 -12.01 2.62 4.64
C ARG A 107 -12.99 2.81 5.80
N ASP A 108 -12.66 3.68 6.73
CA ASP A 108 -13.45 3.91 7.94
C ASP A 108 -14.66 4.85 7.69
N ASP A 109 -14.74 5.49 6.51
CA ASP A 109 -15.94 6.19 6.01
C ASP A 109 -16.72 5.31 5.00
N PRO A 110 -17.93 4.82 5.36
CA PRO A 110 -18.72 3.95 4.48
C PRO A 110 -19.07 4.55 3.12
N TRP A 111 -19.23 5.88 3.03
CA TRP A 111 -19.56 6.56 1.79
C TRP A 111 -18.34 6.70 0.87
N GLU A 112 -17.18 7.04 1.44
CA GLU A 112 -15.93 7.08 0.67
C GLU A 112 -15.53 5.67 0.21
N LEU A 113 -15.65 4.66 1.09
CA LEU A 113 -15.39 3.27 0.73
C LEU A 113 -16.31 2.79 -0.40
N GLY A 114 -17.61 3.09 -0.33
CA GLY A 114 -18.56 2.76 -1.38
C GLY A 114 -18.23 3.43 -2.72
N ARG A 115 -17.85 4.72 -2.69
CA ARG A 115 -17.40 5.46 -3.89
C ARG A 115 -16.13 4.86 -4.50
N MET A 116 -15.17 4.48 -3.66
CA MET A 116 -13.92 3.86 -4.09
C MET A 116 -14.20 2.58 -4.89
N TYR A 117 -15.02 1.66 -4.35
CA TYR A 117 -15.35 0.42 -5.05
C TYR A 117 -16.17 0.65 -6.33
N ALA A 118 -17.10 1.61 -6.32
CA ALA A 118 -17.84 1.96 -7.53
C ALA A 118 -16.92 2.46 -8.64
N ARG A 119 -15.98 3.36 -8.32
CA ARG A 119 -15.00 3.89 -9.28
C ARG A 119 -14.07 2.78 -9.78
N HIS A 120 -13.57 1.93 -8.89
CA HIS A 120 -12.75 0.78 -9.27
C HIS A 120 -13.47 -0.12 -10.28
N ARG A 121 -14.74 -0.46 -10.01
CA ARG A 121 -15.56 -1.26 -10.93
C ARG A 121 -15.72 -0.59 -12.29
N THR A 122 -15.98 0.72 -12.33
CA THR A 122 -16.10 1.46 -13.60
C THR A 122 -14.80 1.43 -14.40
N MET A 123 -13.64 1.57 -13.76
CA MET A 123 -12.34 1.52 -14.45
C MET A 123 -12.13 0.21 -15.20
N TYR A 124 -12.50 -0.94 -14.61
CA TYR A 124 -12.34 -2.24 -15.26
C TYR A 124 -13.46 -2.61 -16.23
N ALA A 125 -14.65 -1.99 -16.12
CA ALA A 125 -15.74 -2.22 -17.07
C ALA A 125 -15.31 -1.87 -18.50
N HIS A 126 -14.53 -0.79 -18.67
CA HIS A 126 -14.03 -0.33 -19.97
C HIS A 126 -12.87 -1.16 -20.55
N VAL A 127 -12.26 -2.06 -19.78
CA VAL A 127 -11.13 -2.90 -20.22
C VAL A 127 -11.61 -4.25 -20.77
N LEU A 128 -12.85 -4.64 -20.46
CA LEU A 128 -13.43 -5.93 -20.84
C LEU A 128 -14.39 -5.84 -22.06
N GLU A 129 -14.55 -4.65 -22.64
CA GLU A 129 -15.25 -4.39 -23.91
C GLU A 129 -14.27 -4.40 -25.09
#